data_AF-R7LSV8-F1
#
_entry.id   AF-R7LSV8-F1
#
_cell.length_a   1.000
_cell.length_b   1.000
_cell.length_c   1.000
_cell.angle_alpha   90.00
_cell.angle_beta   90.00
_cell.angle_gamma   90.00
#
_symmetry.space_group_name_H-M   'P 1'
#
loop_
_entity.id
_entity.type
_entity.pdbx_description
1 polymer ?
#
loop_
_entity_poly.entity_id
_entity_poly.type
_entity_poly.pdbx_seq_one_letter_code
_entity_poly.pdbx_strand_id
1 'polypeptide(L)'
;MNMQMQENVIKFKGDIFKIFISMYDCVDKNLIKSDDMEFYRKIFGNLKTSEDSKIFKKIVEERPKKIKDFYEYIDTSNLRVNSKEEFEIVEKILFTITTKAIVMRFKYDSKEEARENYLKQIEYLKYGIVKK
;
A
#
# COMPACT_ATOMS: atom_id res chain seq x y z
N MET A 1 13.97 3.60 -5.08
CA MET A 1 13.07 3.66 -3.92
C MET A 1 13.53 4.88 -3.17
N ASN A 2 12.64 5.70 -2.62
CA ASN A 2 13.14 6.75 -1.74
C ASN A 2 13.85 6.06 -0.55
N MET A 3 14.99 6.60 -0.12
CA MET A 3 15.86 6.05 0.95
C MET A 3 15.04 5.68 2.21
N GLN A 4 14.01 6.47 2.47
CA GLN A 4 13.02 6.32 3.53
C GLN A 4 12.31 4.95 3.57
N MET A 5 12.01 4.33 2.43
CA MET A 5 11.34 3.01 2.42
C MET A 5 12.28 1.87 2.80
N GLN A 6 13.57 1.95 2.44
CA GLN A 6 14.56 0.95 2.87
C GLN A 6 14.81 1.04 4.37
N GLU A 7 14.92 2.26 4.90
CA GLU A 7 15.02 2.51 6.34
C GLU A 7 13.80 1.97 7.11
N ASN A 8 12.60 2.10 6.53
CA ASN A 8 11.38 1.63 7.18
C ASN A 8 11.27 0.11 7.25
N VAL A 9 11.77 -0.64 6.25
CA VAL A 9 11.84 -2.11 6.31
C VAL A 9 12.71 -2.55 7.49
N ILE A 10 13.88 -1.93 7.67
CA ILE A 10 14.79 -2.19 8.79
C ILE A 10 14.15 -1.79 10.12
N LYS A 11 13.56 -0.57 10.18
CA LYS A 11 12.90 -0.03 11.37
C LYS A 11 11.75 -0.90 11.85
N PHE A 12 10.98 -1.47 10.93
CA PHE A 12 9.84 -2.32 11.26
C PHE A 12 10.19 -3.79 11.46
N LYS A 13 11.49 -4.15 11.43
CA LYS A 13 11.98 -5.51 11.65
C LYS A 13 11.27 -6.53 10.74
N GLY A 14 10.95 -6.13 9.51
CA GLY A 14 10.26 -7.00 8.57
C GLY A 14 8.75 -7.16 8.75
N ASP A 15 8.08 -6.38 9.60
CA ASP A 15 6.62 -6.40 9.72
C ASP A 15 5.97 -5.92 8.42
N ILE A 16 5.45 -6.86 7.63
CA ILE A 16 4.88 -6.61 6.31
C ILE A 16 3.73 -5.59 6.35
N PHE A 17 2.87 -5.65 7.36
CA PHE A 17 1.73 -4.73 7.46
C PHE A 17 2.20 -3.31 7.70
N LYS A 18 3.18 -3.11 8.60
CA LYS A 18 3.77 -1.78 8.84
C LYS A 18 4.50 -1.24 7.62
N ILE A 19 5.15 -2.10 6.85
CA ILE A 19 5.80 -1.72 5.60
C ILE A 19 4.77 -1.18 4.59
N PHE A 20 3.65 -1.87 4.39
CA PHE A 20 2.59 -1.39 3.49
C PHE A 20 1.87 -0.14 4.01
N ILE A 21 1.64 -0.03 5.32
CA ILE A 21 1.13 1.20 5.93
C ILE A 21 2.09 2.37 5.67
N SER A 22 3.38 2.15 5.84
CA SER A 22 4.38 3.17 5.54
C SER A 22 4.45 3.51 4.06
N MET A 23 4.20 2.55 3.17
CA MET A 23 4.13 2.81 1.73
C MET A 23 2.97 3.76 1.41
N TYR A 24 1.79 3.50 1.98
CA TYR A 24 0.64 4.41 1.89
C TYR A 24 0.99 5.82 2.37
N ASP A 25 1.54 5.93 3.60
CA ASP A 25 1.88 7.22 4.20
C ASP A 25 2.95 7.98 3.40
N CYS A 26 3.91 7.27 2.81
CA CYS A 26 4.95 7.85 1.97
C CYS A 26 4.36 8.43 0.68
N VAL A 27 3.47 7.69 0.02
CA VAL A 27 2.81 8.16 -1.21
C VAL A 27 1.90 9.35 -0.89
N ASP A 28 1.10 9.26 0.16
CA ASP A 28 0.17 10.33 0.55
C ASP A 28 0.91 11.64 0.86
N LYS A 29 2.05 11.57 1.54
CA LYS A 29 2.85 12.75 1.91
C LYS A 29 3.64 13.35 0.74
N ASN A 30 4.18 12.51 -0.14
CA ASN A 30 5.18 12.95 -1.13
C ASN A 30 4.60 13.20 -2.53
N LEU A 31 3.48 12.56 -2.88
CA LEU A 31 2.89 12.65 -4.23
C LEU A 31 1.64 13.52 -4.29
N ILE A 32 0.98 13.81 -3.17
CA ILE A 32 -0.23 14.64 -3.13
C ILE A 32 0.13 16.00 -2.54
N LYS A 33 0.59 16.93 -3.38
CA LYS A 33 0.66 18.34 -3.00
C LYS A 33 -0.77 18.90 -2.98
N SER A 34 -1.07 19.79 -2.02
CA SER A 34 -2.41 20.37 -1.81
C SER A 34 -3.00 20.96 -3.09
N ASP A 35 -2.14 21.55 -3.92
CA ASP A 35 -2.54 22.35 -5.07
C ASP A 35 -2.99 21.49 -6.27
N ASP A 36 -2.61 20.21 -6.29
CA ASP A 36 -3.00 19.26 -7.34
C ASP A 36 -4.25 18.44 -6.96
N MET A 37 -4.81 18.62 -5.75
CA MET A 37 -5.92 17.76 -5.29
C MET A 37 -7.21 17.97 -6.06
N GLU A 38 -7.52 19.18 -6.53
CA GLU A 38 -8.67 19.39 -7.42
C GLU A 38 -8.49 18.69 -8.76
N PHE A 39 -7.28 18.71 -9.31
CA PHE A 39 -6.95 18.01 -10.55
C PHE A 39 -7.13 16.50 -10.39
N TYR A 40 -6.59 15.93 -9.32
CA TYR A 40 -6.77 14.50 -9.03
C TYR A 40 -8.21 14.15 -8.69
N ARG A 41 -8.97 15.00 -7.99
CA ARG A 41 -10.42 14.81 -7.77
C ARG A 41 -11.20 14.79 -9.08
N LYS A 42 -10.87 15.64 -10.06
CA LYS A 42 -11.53 15.63 -11.37
C LYS A 42 -11.20 14.36 -12.17
N ILE A 43 -9.97 13.86 -12.08
CA ILE A 43 -9.56 12.61 -12.74
C ILE A 43 -10.22 11.40 -12.05
N PHE A 44 -10.06 11.28 -10.73
CA PHE A 44 -10.41 10.10 -9.95
C PHE A 44 -11.82 10.10 -9.38
N GLY A 45 -12.48 11.25 -9.24
CA GLY A 45 -13.84 11.36 -8.71
C GLY A 45 -14.85 10.56 -9.52
N ASN A 46 -14.68 10.51 -10.84
CA ASN A 46 -15.59 9.82 -11.76
C ASN A 46 -15.11 8.43 -12.21
N LEU A 47 -13.91 8.00 -11.79
CA LEU A 47 -13.35 6.72 -12.17
C LEU A 47 -14.08 5.56 -11.48
N LYS A 48 -14.56 4.59 -12.28
CA LYS A 48 -15.10 3.32 -11.77
C LYS A 48 -13.94 2.40 -11.37
N THR A 49 -14.13 1.61 -10.31
CA THR A 49 -13.09 0.77 -9.66
C THR A 49 -12.32 -0.19 -10.57
N SER A 50 -12.82 -0.48 -11.77
CA SER A 50 -12.15 -1.32 -12.77
C SER A 50 -11.03 -0.59 -13.55
N GLU A 51 -11.08 0.74 -13.66
CA GLU A 51 -10.11 1.56 -14.39
C GLU A 51 -8.95 2.05 -13.51
N ASP A 52 -9.12 2.01 -12.19
CA ASP A 52 -8.14 2.39 -11.16
C ASP A 52 -6.76 1.74 -11.36
N SER A 53 -6.71 0.51 -11.87
CA SER A 53 -5.47 -0.27 -12.04
C SER A 53 -4.54 0.24 -13.15
N LYS A 54 -5.09 0.87 -14.20
CA LYS A 54 -4.30 1.33 -15.37
C LYS A 54 -3.58 2.64 -15.09
N ILE A 55 -4.24 3.56 -14.39
CA ILE A 55 -3.66 4.86 -14.03
C ILE A 55 -2.61 4.68 -12.95
N PHE A 56 -2.87 3.78 -11.98
CA PHE A 56 -1.88 3.47 -10.97
C PHE A 56 -0.64 2.77 -11.55
N LYS A 57 -0.79 1.89 -12.55
CA LYS A 57 0.35 1.35 -13.31
C LYS A 57 1.26 2.45 -13.85
N LYS A 58 0.67 3.49 -14.45
CA LYS A 58 1.42 4.63 -14.98
C LYS A 58 2.15 5.45 -13.90
N ILE A 59 1.56 5.54 -12.70
CA ILE A 59 2.16 6.22 -11.53
C ILE A 59 3.27 5.36 -10.89
N VAL A 60 3.14 4.03 -10.92
CA VAL A 60 4.08 3.08 -10.29
C VAL A 60 5.22 2.65 -11.21
N GLU A 61 5.03 2.70 -12.54
CA GLU A 61 6.04 2.34 -13.54
C GLU A 61 7.32 3.20 -13.41
N GLU A 62 7.28 4.35 -12.73
CA GLU A 62 8.43 5.24 -12.53
C GLU A 62 9.29 5.01 -11.24
N ARG A 63 9.24 3.80 -10.63
CA ARG A 63 10.18 3.19 -9.62
C ARG A 63 9.58 2.95 -8.22
N PRO A 64 10.04 1.92 -7.45
CA PRO A 64 11.35 1.23 -7.53
C PRO A 64 11.34 -0.32 -7.41
N LYS A 65 12.56 -0.91 -7.49
CA LYS A 65 12.94 -2.33 -7.31
C LYS A 65 11.84 -3.21 -6.70
N LYS A 66 11.51 -4.29 -7.43
CA LYS A 66 10.50 -5.30 -7.09
C LYS A 66 10.62 -5.65 -5.60
N ILE A 67 9.50 -5.71 -4.88
CA ILE A 67 9.42 -6.18 -3.48
C ILE A 67 10.13 -7.54 -3.29
N LYS A 68 10.32 -8.33 -4.36
CA LYS A 68 11.20 -9.51 -4.41
C LYS A 68 12.60 -9.28 -3.82
N ASP A 69 13.17 -8.09 -3.92
CA ASP A 69 14.48 -7.75 -3.35
C ASP A 69 14.43 -7.58 -1.83
N PHE A 70 13.23 -7.56 -1.24
CA PHE A 70 12.98 -7.33 0.18
C PHE A 70 12.41 -8.55 0.91
N TYR A 71 12.09 -9.64 0.18
CA TYR A 71 11.53 -10.87 0.73
C TYR A 71 12.34 -11.40 1.91
N GLU A 72 13.67 -11.37 1.80
CA GLU A 72 14.59 -11.85 2.83
C GLU A 72 14.55 -11.03 4.13
N TYR A 73 14.00 -9.82 4.09
CA TYR A 73 13.91 -8.92 5.23
C TYR A 73 12.52 -8.94 5.88
N ILE A 74 11.57 -9.71 5.35
CA ILE A 74 10.22 -9.81 5.91
C ILE A 74 10.17 -10.91 6.96
N ASP A 75 9.68 -10.56 8.15
CA ASP A 75 9.45 -11.52 9.22
C ASP A 75 8.12 -12.25 8.97
N THR A 76 8.22 -13.49 8.54
CA THR A 76 7.08 -14.38 8.29
C THR A 76 6.79 -15.31 9.48
N SER A 77 7.56 -15.23 10.57
CA SER A 77 7.46 -16.17 11.70
C SER A 77 6.05 -16.19 12.31
N ASN A 78 5.39 -15.03 12.38
CA ASN A 78 4.04 -14.87 12.92
C ASN A 78 2.92 -14.93 11.85
N LEU A 79 3.25 -15.24 10.58
CA LEU A 79 2.28 -15.32 9.49
C LEU A 79 1.91 -16.77 9.18
N ARG A 80 0.67 -17.00 8.77
CA ARG A 80 0.13 -18.28 8.25
C ARG A 80 0.55 -18.48 6.79
N VAL A 81 1.85 -18.39 6.55
CA VAL A 81 2.47 -18.48 5.23
C VAL A 81 3.55 -19.54 5.32
N ASN A 82 3.38 -20.63 4.57
CA ASN A 82 4.23 -21.81 4.62
C ASN A 82 5.08 -21.95 3.35
N SER A 83 4.82 -21.14 2.33
CA SER A 83 5.53 -21.17 1.07
C SER A 83 5.73 -19.76 0.51
N LYS A 84 6.70 -19.65 -0.40
CA LYS A 84 6.92 -18.42 -1.17
C LYS A 84 5.70 -18.03 -2.01
N GLU A 85 4.96 -19.01 -2.53
CA GLU A 85 3.75 -18.77 -3.32
C GLU A 85 2.63 -18.16 -2.45
N GLU A 86 2.40 -18.71 -1.26
CA GLU A 86 1.45 -18.15 -0.29
C GLU A 86 1.85 -16.72 0.12
N PHE A 87 3.15 -16.46 0.27
CA PHE A 87 3.65 -15.12 0.52
C PHE A 87 3.36 -14.17 -0.64
N GLU A 88 3.67 -14.56 -1.88
CA GLU A 88 3.42 -13.74 -3.08
C GLU A 88 1.92 -13.42 -3.22
N ILE A 89 1.03 -14.32 -2.79
CA ILE A 89 -0.41 -14.06 -2.70
C ILE A 89 -0.71 -12.97 -1.67
N VAL A 90 -0.18 -13.08 -0.44
CA VAL A 90 -0.35 -12.07 0.62
C VAL A 90 0.18 -10.71 0.17
N GLU A 91 1.37 -10.67 -0.41
CA GLU A 91 1.99 -9.47 -0.98
C GLU A 91 1.08 -8.83 -2.02
N LYS A 92 0.56 -9.62 -2.96
CA LYS A 92 -0.34 -9.13 -4.02
C LYS A 92 -1.64 -8.57 -3.46
N ILE A 93 -2.21 -9.19 -2.43
CA ILE A 93 -3.40 -8.68 -1.75
C ILE A 93 -3.09 -7.34 -1.09
N LEU A 94 -2.01 -7.26 -0.30
CA LEU A 94 -1.57 -6.04 0.38
C LEU A 94 -1.31 -4.90 -0.61
N PHE A 95 -0.64 -5.19 -1.72
CA PHE A 95 -0.40 -4.23 -2.79
C PHE A 95 -1.72 -3.75 -3.38
N THR A 96 -2.63 -4.67 -3.71
CA THR A 96 -3.94 -4.33 -4.30
C THR A 96 -4.76 -3.40 -3.39
N ILE A 97 -4.86 -3.71 -2.09
CA ILE A 97 -5.63 -2.86 -1.17
C ILE A 97 -4.96 -1.52 -0.91
N THR A 98 -3.62 -1.48 -0.84
CA THR A 98 -2.85 -0.26 -0.59
C THR A 98 -2.97 0.70 -1.77
N THR A 99 -2.78 0.18 -2.99
CA THR A 99 -2.93 0.96 -4.23
C THR A 99 -4.35 1.48 -4.41
N LYS A 100 -5.36 0.62 -4.17
CA LYS A 100 -6.76 1.04 -4.15
C LYS A 100 -7.01 2.15 -3.14
N ALA A 101 -6.48 2.04 -1.92
CA ALA A 101 -6.65 3.06 -0.89
C ALA A 101 -6.03 4.41 -1.30
N ILE A 102 -4.87 4.41 -1.95
CA ILE A 102 -4.23 5.62 -2.47
C ILE A 102 -5.11 6.29 -3.54
N VAL A 103 -5.68 5.53 -4.47
CA VAL A 103 -6.57 6.09 -5.49
C VAL A 103 -7.87 6.60 -4.87
N MET A 104 -8.47 5.80 -3.99
CA MET A 104 -9.74 6.15 -3.33
C MET A 104 -9.60 7.37 -2.41
N ARG A 105 -8.40 7.69 -1.92
CA ARG A 105 -8.13 8.89 -1.12
C ARG A 105 -8.73 10.16 -1.73
N PHE A 106 -8.67 10.31 -3.05
CA PHE A 106 -9.21 11.51 -3.71
C PHE A 106 -10.73 11.63 -3.61
N LYS A 107 -11.44 10.53 -3.33
CA LYS A 107 -12.89 10.50 -3.16
C LYS A 107 -13.35 10.77 -1.72
N TYR A 108 -12.45 10.79 -0.75
CA TYR A 108 -12.77 11.11 0.64
C TYR A 108 -12.72 12.62 0.88
N ASP A 109 -13.46 13.08 1.90
CA ASP A 109 -13.49 14.48 2.31
C ASP A 109 -12.20 14.88 3.04
N SER A 110 -11.64 13.96 3.83
CA SER A 110 -10.41 14.19 4.60
C SER A 110 -9.37 13.10 4.43
N LYS A 111 -8.13 13.45 4.78
CA LYS A 111 -7.00 12.53 4.72
C LYS A 111 -7.02 11.47 5.80
N GLU A 112 -7.46 11.89 6.97
CA GLU A 112 -7.60 11.07 8.16
C GLU A 112 -8.62 9.97 7.92
N GLU A 113 -9.78 10.30 7.34
CA GLU A 113 -10.85 9.34 7.06
C GLU A 113 -10.41 8.26 6.06
N ALA A 114 -9.79 8.67 4.94
CA ALA A 114 -9.27 7.74 3.96
C ALA A 114 -8.22 6.79 4.56
N ARG A 115 -7.34 7.32 5.41
CA ARG A 115 -6.30 6.54 6.08
C ARG A 115 -6.91 5.59 7.11
N GLU A 116 -7.90 6.03 7.88
CA GLU A 116 -8.60 5.19 8.85
C GLU A 116 -9.30 4.02 8.16
N ASN A 117 -9.95 4.26 7.02
CA ASN A 117 -10.57 3.21 6.22
C ASN A 117 -9.53 2.17 5.74
N TYR A 118 -8.38 2.63 5.27
CA TYR A 118 -7.28 1.73 4.87
C TYR A 118 -6.73 0.91 6.05
N LEU A 119 -6.53 1.53 7.22
CA LEU A 119 -6.09 0.81 8.42
C LEU A 119 -7.08 -0.26 8.85
N LYS A 120 -8.40 0.02 8.75
CA LYS A 120 -9.44 -1.00 9.00
C LYS A 120 -9.29 -2.18 8.04
N GLN A 121 -9.09 -1.95 6.75
CA GLN A 121 -8.86 -3.03 5.77
C GLN A 121 -7.64 -3.88 6.13
N ILE A 122 -6.53 -3.25 6.54
CA ILE A 122 -5.32 -3.94 6.98
C ILE A 122 -5.60 -4.78 8.23
N GLU A 123 -6.32 -4.23 9.21
CA GLU A 123 -6.64 -4.95 10.45
C GLU A 123 -7.53 -6.18 10.18
N TYR A 124 -8.55 -6.03 9.34
CA TYR A 124 -9.38 -7.17 8.93
C TYR A 124 -8.58 -8.24 8.19
N LEU A 125 -7.61 -7.86 7.37
CA LEU A 125 -6.75 -8.80 6.67
C LEU A 125 -5.86 -9.59 7.64
N LYS A 126 -5.37 -8.97 8.71
CA LYS A 126 -4.56 -9.65 9.73
C LYS A 126 -5.27 -10.85 10.35
N TYR A 127 -6.60 -10.81 10.53
CA TYR A 127 -7.35 -11.94 11.07
C TYR A 127 -7.22 -13.23 10.27
N GLY A 128 -7.00 -13.12 8.95
CA GLY A 128 -6.79 -14.26 8.06
C GLY A 128 -5.33 -14.69 7.91
N ILE A 129 -4.39 -13.76 8.10
CA ILE A 129 -2.97 -13.95 7.77
C ILE A 129 -2.10 -14.18 9.01
N VAL A 130 -2.39 -13.55 10.14
CA VAL A 130 -1.58 -13.66 11.36
C VAL A 130 -1.94 -14.98 12.08
N LYS A 131 -0.93 -15.64 12.64
CA LYS A 131 -1.15 -16.82 13.50
C LYS A 131 -1.96 -16.40 14.74
N LYS A 132 -2.84 -17.30 15.20
CA LYS A 132 -3.58 -17.09 16.45
C LYS A 132 -2.74 -17.56 17.62
#